data_AF-I4CQS3-F1
#
_entry.id   AF-I4CQS3-F1
#
_cell.length_a   1.000
_cell.length_b   1.000
_cell.length_c   1.000
_cell.angle_alpha   90.00
_cell.angle_beta   90.00
_cell.angle_gamma   90.00
#
_symmetry.space_group_name_H-M   'P 1'
#
loop_
_entity.id
_entity.type
_entity.pdbx_description
1 polymer ?
#
loop_
_entity_poly.entity_id
_entity_poly.type
_entity_poly.pdbx_seq_one_letter_code
_entity_poly.pdbx_strand_id
1 'polypeptide(L)'
;MDVFGWIIVFAIVFFIFQVKKKPKSNRYKRPPRAPWKEPARKQEPTFTGTASAQPQPQQPQQAPQSAQPSRKIAADGFRYDPEGEWPFQKRKLITATETVLFERLRQALPDHYIFTQVQLSQLVAIKKGHSFKMWFSRISQMSVDFVIADEFLNTVAAVELDDKSHYSDEDRHKADAKKDKVLTAASIRVVRWRCEIMPSVEQIALTFPECKRAPEPQPQRAVPQPPAEPAFQPSANVERIEPTFERPVQVEPRSPSQPG
;
A
#
# COMPACT_ATOMS: atom_id res chain seq x y z
N MET A 1 8.00 -27.50 56.32
CA MET A 1 7.94 -26.17 55.67
C MET A 1 6.61 -25.54 56.03
N ASP A 2 6.67 -24.34 56.59
CA ASP A 2 5.63 -23.77 57.43
C ASP A 2 4.43 -23.24 56.63
N VAL A 3 3.21 -23.52 57.12
CA VAL A 3 1.94 -23.16 56.46
C VAL A 3 1.78 -21.63 56.35
N PHE A 4 2.48 -20.88 57.20
CA PHE A 4 2.55 -19.41 57.16
C PHE A 4 3.37 -18.84 55.98
N GLY A 5 4.31 -19.62 55.42
CA GLY A 5 5.09 -19.19 54.25
C GLY A 5 4.25 -19.14 52.96
N TRP A 6 3.24 -20.02 52.85
CA TRP A 6 2.35 -20.06 51.70
C TRP A 6 1.33 -18.92 51.68
N ILE A 7 0.90 -18.43 52.85
CA ILE A 7 -0.04 -17.30 52.94
C ILE A 7 0.63 -16.00 52.48
N ILE A 8 1.92 -15.79 52.79
CA ILE A 8 2.70 -14.63 52.33
C ILE A 8 2.97 -14.71 50.82
N VAL A 9 3.29 -15.89 50.29
CA VAL A 9 3.44 -16.11 48.84
C VAL A 9 2.10 -15.87 48.12
N PHE A 10 0.98 -16.36 48.64
CA PHE A 10 -0.33 -16.10 48.04
C PHE A 10 -0.76 -14.63 48.15
N ALA A 11 -0.44 -13.92 49.23
CA ALA A 11 -0.73 -12.48 49.36
C ALA A 11 0.11 -11.61 48.40
N ILE A 12 1.37 -11.97 48.16
CA ILE A 12 2.24 -11.29 47.17
C ILE A 12 1.80 -11.61 45.73
N VAL A 13 1.38 -12.85 45.45
CA VAL A 13 0.81 -13.24 44.15
C VAL A 13 -0.55 -12.58 43.89
N PHE A 14 -1.38 -12.34 44.93
CA PHE A 14 -2.68 -11.67 44.78
C PHE A 14 -2.53 -10.14 44.68
N PHE A 15 -1.52 -9.53 45.29
CA PHE A 15 -1.27 -8.08 45.20
C PHE A 15 -0.65 -7.67 43.85
N ILE A 16 0.11 -8.57 43.18
CA ILE A 16 0.57 -8.37 41.80
C ILE A 16 -0.59 -8.52 40.77
N PHE A 17 -1.72 -9.11 41.18
CA PHE A 17 -2.92 -9.25 40.34
C PHE A 17 -3.82 -7.98 40.28
N GLN A 18 -3.45 -6.89 40.96
CA GLN A 18 -4.16 -5.61 40.95
C GLN A 18 -3.38 -4.46 40.27
N VAL A 19 -2.67 -4.75 39.17
CA VAL A 19 -2.16 -3.69 38.29
C VAL A 19 -2.90 -3.74 36.94
N LYS A 20 -3.96 -2.92 36.88
CA LYS A 20 -4.63 -2.30 35.71
C LYS A 20 -4.67 -3.14 34.41
N LYS A 21 -5.78 -3.87 34.23
CA LYS A 21 -6.27 -4.25 32.89
C LYS A 21 -6.40 -3.01 32.01
N LYS A 22 -5.51 -2.81 31.03
CA LYS A 22 -5.66 -1.77 30.00
C LYS A 22 -6.90 -2.09 29.14
N PRO A 23 -7.85 -1.17 28.96
CA PRO A 23 -9.03 -1.44 28.14
C PRO A 23 -8.63 -1.63 26.67
N LYS A 24 -9.20 -2.67 26.03
CA LYS A 24 -9.09 -2.91 24.58
C LYS A 24 -9.48 -1.65 23.82
N SER A 25 -8.57 -1.12 23.00
CA SER A 25 -8.82 0.07 22.17
C SER A 25 -10.00 -0.19 21.24
N ASN A 26 -11.08 0.58 21.41
CA ASN A 26 -12.23 0.47 20.54
C ASN A 26 -11.91 1.11 19.19
N ARG A 27 -11.94 0.31 18.14
CA ARG A 27 -11.60 0.68 16.76
C ARG A 27 -12.49 1.84 16.30
N TYR A 28 -11.91 3.03 16.06
CA TYR A 28 -12.59 4.18 15.48
C TYR A 28 -13.30 3.77 14.18
N LYS A 29 -14.64 3.84 14.15
CA LYS A 29 -15.41 3.76 12.91
C LYS A 29 -15.57 5.20 12.39
N ARG A 30 -14.95 5.53 11.25
CA ARG A 30 -15.18 6.81 10.55
C ARG A 30 -16.69 7.00 10.31
N PRO A 31 -17.27 8.17 10.64
CA PRO A 31 -18.62 8.50 10.19
C PRO A 31 -18.62 8.71 8.66
N PRO A 32 -19.78 8.54 7.98
CA PRO A 32 -19.89 8.79 6.53
C PRO A 32 -19.49 10.24 6.21
N ARG A 33 -18.76 10.46 5.12
CA ARG A 33 -18.54 11.81 4.59
C ARG A 33 -19.89 12.40 4.16
N ALA A 34 -20.21 13.59 4.63
CA ALA A 34 -21.29 14.38 4.04
C ALA A 34 -20.94 14.63 2.56
N PRO A 35 -21.93 14.57 1.63
CA PRO A 35 -21.67 14.90 0.24
C PRO A 35 -21.22 16.36 0.13
N TRP A 36 -20.17 16.57 -0.66
CA TRP A 36 -19.61 17.90 -0.92
C TRP A 36 -20.70 18.79 -1.53
N LYS A 37 -21.00 19.93 -0.89
CA LYS A 37 -21.85 20.98 -1.44
C LYS A 37 -20.96 22.11 -1.91
N GLU A 38 -21.17 22.52 -3.15
CA GLU A 38 -20.52 23.66 -3.76
C GLU A 38 -20.76 24.92 -2.92
N PRO A 39 -19.72 25.69 -2.56
CA PRO A 39 -19.91 26.90 -1.79
C PRO A 39 -20.65 27.94 -2.64
N ALA A 40 -21.81 28.40 -2.14
CA ALA A 40 -22.63 29.39 -2.82
C ALA A 40 -21.81 30.67 -3.10
N ARG A 41 -21.72 31.04 -4.39
CA ARG A 41 -21.19 32.31 -4.86
C ARG A 41 -21.95 33.45 -4.17
N LYS A 42 -21.29 34.20 -3.29
CA LYS A 42 -21.87 35.38 -2.64
C LYS A 42 -22.21 36.42 -3.72
N GLN A 43 -23.48 36.74 -3.88
CA GLN A 43 -23.92 37.93 -4.64
C GLN A 43 -23.88 39.13 -3.70
N GLU A 44 -23.42 40.27 -4.21
CA GLU A 44 -23.35 41.54 -3.48
C GLU A 44 -24.76 42.10 -3.21
N PRO A 45 -24.94 42.87 -2.11
CA PRO A 45 -26.26 43.26 -1.64
C PRO A 45 -26.85 44.42 -2.47
N THR A 46 -27.96 44.16 -3.16
CA THR A 46 -28.86 45.22 -3.66
C THR A 46 -29.83 45.61 -2.56
N PHE A 47 -29.76 46.87 -2.13
CA PHE A 47 -30.67 47.50 -1.18
C PHE A 47 -31.94 47.98 -1.88
N THR A 48 -33.10 47.45 -1.49
CA THR A 48 -34.41 48.14 -1.59
C THR A 48 -35.29 47.68 -0.44
N GLY A 49 -35.81 48.64 0.32
CA GLY A 49 -36.58 48.39 1.53
C GLY A 49 -38.09 48.25 1.34
N THR A 50 -38.71 47.85 2.46
CA THR A 50 -39.96 48.34 3.08
C THR A 50 -41.04 47.27 3.30
N ALA A 51 -41.64 47.37 4.50
CA ALA A 51 -42.96 46.89 4.94
C ALA A 51 -43.04 45.60 5.80
N SER A 52 -42.85 45.82 7.10
CA SER A 52 -43.77 45.48 8.21
C SER A 52 -44.89 44.44 8.01
N ALA A 53 -44.82 43.34 8.77
CA ALA A 53 -45.96 42.72 9.47
C ALA A 53 -45.47 41.72 10.55
N GLN A 54 -45.84 41.94 11.81
CA GLN A 54 -45.84 40.94 12.90
C GLN A 54 -47.28 40.66 13.30
N PRO A 55 -47.63 39.40 13.65
CA PRO A 55 -47.95 39.10 15.06
C PRO A 55 -47.40 37.73 15.53
N GLN A 56 -46.58 37.68 16.58
CA GLN A 56 -46.88 37.24 17.98
C GLN A 56 -46.88 35.71 18.24
N PRO A 57 -46.60 35.23 19.47
CA PRO A 57 -45.48 34.33 19.74
C PRO A 57 -45.93 32.90 20.09
N GLN A 58 -45.43 31.91 19.38
CA GLN A 58 -45.52 30.52 19.82
C GLN A 58 -44.38 30.23 20.82
N GLN A 59 -44.77 29.78 22.02
CA GLN A 59 -43.88 29.27 23.06
C GLN A 59 -42.85 28.30 22.47
N PRO A 60 -41.57 28.37 22.86
CA PRO A 60 -40.60 27.36 22.44
C PRO A 60 -40.96 26.05 23.12
N GLN A 61 -41.62 25.16 22.37
CA GLN A 61 -41.60 23.74 22.70
C GLN A 61 -40.14 23.32 22.66
N GLN A 62 -39.61 23.02 23.85
CA GLN A 62 -38.28 22.45 24.01
C GLN A 62 -38.19 21.22 23.10
N ALA A 63 -37.39 21.33 22.04
CA ALA A 63 -36.98 20.16 21.29
C ALA A 63 -36.44 19.14 22.30
N PRO A 64 -36.83 17.85 22.23
CA PRO A 64 -36.22 16.85 23.08
C PRO A 64 -34.71 16.97 22.85
N GLN A 65 -34.00 17.33 23.92
CA GLN A 65 -32.56 17.47 23.91
C GLN A 65 -32.04 16.17 23.33
N SER A 66 -31.56 16.23 22.09
CA SER A 66 -30.90 15.10 21.46
C SER A 66 -29.71 14.84 22.35
N ALA A 67 -29.82 13.80 23.19
CA ALA A 67 -28.74 13.34 24.04
C ALA A 67 -27.55 13.07 23.11
N GLN A 68 -26.66 14.06 23.01
CA GLN A 68 -25.43 13.90 22.27
C GLN A 68 -24.75 12.71 22.93
N PRO A 69 -24.45 11.63 22.18
CA PRO A 69 -23.80 10.48 22.78
C PRO A 69 -22.51 11.02 23.37
N SER A 70 -22.41 10.94 24.70
CA SER A 70 -21.27 11.40 25.47
C SER A 70 -20.02 10.77 24.86
N ARG A 71 -19.34 11.53 23.99
CA ARG A 71 -18.06 11.11 23.43
C ARG A 71 -17.15 11.03 24.62
N LYS A 72 -16.80 9.81 25.03
CA LYS A 72 -15.78 9.57 26.03
C LYS A 72 -14.55 10.37 25.58
N ILE A 73 -14.29 11.48 26.26
CA ILE A 73 -13.08 12.27 26.06
C ILE A 73 -11.94 11.34 26.44
N ALA A 74 -10.91 11.27 25.60
CA ALA A 74 -9.72 10.48 25.92
C ALA A 74 -9.16 10.95 27.28
N ALA A 75 -8.62 10.04 28.07
CA ALA A 75 -8.23 10.32 29.46
C ALA A 75 -7.14 11.42 29.58
N ASP A 76 -6.43 11.68 28.50
CA ASP A 76 -5.43 12.73 28.32
C ASP A 76 -6.02 14.07 27.87
N GLY A 77 -7.34 14.17 27.69
CA GLY A 77 -7.99 15.37 27.17
C GLY A 77 -7.76 15.60 25.68
N PHE A 78 -7.21 14.61 24.95
CA PHE A 78 -6.91 14.78 23.52
C PHE A 78 -8.15 15.18 22.74
N ARG A 79 -8.03 16.30 22.02
CA ARG A 79 -9.00 16.78 21.04
C ARG A 79 -8.27 16.95 19.73
N TYR A 80 -8.78 16.26 18.71
CA TYR A 80 -8.33 16.50 17.34
C TYR A 80 -8.78 17.90 16.93
N ASP A 81 -7.81 18.79 16.77
CA ASP A 81 -8.00 20.11 16.19
C ASP A 81 -7.31 20.14 14.81
N PRO A 82 -8.08 20.11 13.70
CA PRO A 82 -7.50 20.17 12.37
C PRO A 82 -6.82 21.52 12.10
N GLU A 83 -7.25 22.59 12.77
CA GLU A 83 -6.74 23.96 12.57
C GLU A 83 -5.60 24.31 13.56
N GLY A 84 -5.33 23.43 14.53
CA GLY A 84 -4.30 23.62 15.54
C GLY A 84 -2.89 23.25 15.05
N GLU A 85 -1.90 23.49 15.90
CA GLU A 85 -0.52 23.04 15.64
C GLU A 85 -0.40 21.52 15.74
N TRP A 86 0.18 20.89 14.72
CA TRP A 86 0.30 19.44 14.67
C TRP A 86 1.65 18.99 15.27
N PRO A 87 1.66 18.05 16.23
CA PRO A 87 2.86 17.64 16.95
C PRO A 87 3.71 16.62 16.15
N PHE A 88 3.97 16.88 14.87
CA PHE A 88 4.76 15.99 14.01
C PHE A 88 6.16 16.54 13.76
N GLN A 89 7.15 15.65 13.83
CA GLN A 89 8.53 15.96 13.49
C GLN A 89 9.08 14.95 12.49
N LYS A 90 10.04 15.39 11.67
CA LYS A 90 10.76 14.51 10.75
C LYS A 90 11.55 13.47 11.53
N ARG A 91 11.51 12.21 11.10
CA ARG A 91 12.34 11.11 11.62
C ARG A 91 13.25 10.56 10.52
N LYS A 92 14.29 9.82 10.91
CA LYS A 92 15.01 8.94 9.98
C LYS A 92 14.06 7.85 9.46
N LEU A 93 14.24 7.49 8.19
CA LEU A 93 13.39 6.49 7.53
C LEU A 93 13.62 5.09 8.13
N ILE A 94 14.89 4.71 8.23
CA ILE A 94 15.39 3.43 8.75
C ILE A 94 16.43 3.63 9.85
N THR A 95 16.69 2.59 10.64
CA THR A 95 17.72 2.61 11.70
C THR A 95 19.15 2.55 11.13
N ALA A 96 20.16 2.78 11.98
CA ALA A 96 21.56 2.68 11.56
C ALA A 96 21.93 1.25 11.14
N THR A 97 21.44 0.25 11.88
CA THR A 97 21.65 -1.17 11.57
C THR A 97 20.97 -1.57 10.27
N GLU A 98 19.72 -1.13 10.05
CA GLU A 98 19.02 -1.28 8.76
C GLU A 98 19.78 -0.61 7.61
N THR A 99 20.39 0.57 7.85
CA THR A 99 21.18 1.26 6.81
C THR A 99 22.37 0.42 6.35
N VAL A 100 23.05 -0.27 7.28
CA VAL A 100 24.15 -1.19 6.94
C VAL A 100 23.65 -2.35 6.07
N LEU A 101 22.51 -2.95 6.43
CA LEU A 101 21.94 -4.03 5.63
C LEU A 101 21.51 -3.54 4.24
N PHE A 102 20.87 -2.37 4.17
CA PHE A 102 20.42 -1.77 2.92
C PHE A 102 21.57 -1.59 1.92
N GLU A 103 22.71 -1.06 2.36
CA GLU A 103 23.87 -0.91 1.48
C GLU A 103 24.44 -2.25 1.02
N ARG A 104 24.43 -3.27 1.89
CA ARG A 104 24.86 -4.62 1.49
C ARG A 104 23.90 -5.26 0.49
N LEU A 105 22.59 -5.09 0.68
CA LEU A 105 21.56 -5.54 -0.27
C LEU A 105 21.78 -4.86 -1.63
N ARG A 106 21.99 -3.54 -1.66
CA ARG A 106 22.23 -2.78 -2.90
C ARG A 106 23.47 -3.25 -3.65
N GLN A 107 24.54 -3.60 -2.92
CA GLN A 107 25.76 -4.14 -3.53
C GLN A 107 25.59 -5.57 -4.01
N ALA A 108 24.85 -6.40 -3.27
CA ALA A 108 24.63 -7.81 -3.59
C ALA A 108 23.63 -8.02 -4.75
N LEU A 109 22.66 -7.11 -4.89
CA LEU A 109 21.51 -7.22 -5.79
C LEU A 109 21.40 -5.97 -6.68
N PRO A 110 22.40 -5.68 -7.54
CA PRO A 110 22.46 -4.42 -8.28
C PRO A 110 21.30 -4.21 -9.27
N ASP A 111 20.71 -5.29 -9.79
CA ASP A 111 19.63 -5.26 -10.77
C ASP A 111 18.23 -5.29 -10.14
N HIS A 112 18.13 -5.21 -8.81
CA HIS A 112 16.87 -5.30 -8.08
C HIS A 112 16.50 -3.99 -7.40
N TYR A 113 15.19 -3.76 -7.27
CA TYR A 113 14.68 -2.67 -6.45
C TYR A 113 14.58 -3.09 -4.99
N ILE A 114 14.97 -2.18 -4.10
CA ILE A 114 14.91 -2.39 -2.65
C ILE A 114 14.02 -1.30 -2.06
N PHE A 115 12.88 -1.72 -1.51
CA PHE A 115 11.97 -0.82 -0.79
C PHE A 115 12.15 -1.00 0.71
N THR A 116 12.06 0.09 1.48
CA THR A 116 12.22 0.06 2.94
C THR A 116 10.90 0.32 3.65
N GLN A 117 10.70 -0.28 4.82
CA GLN A 117 9.55 -0.02 5.72
C GLN A 117 8.19 -0.23 5.04
N VAL A 118 8.06 -1.30 4.25
CA VAL A 118 6.87 -1.55 3.43
C VAL A 118 5.75 -2.17 4.26
N GLN A 119 4.59 -1.52 4.29
CA GLN A 119 3.42 -2.05 5.01
C GLN A 119 2.91 -3.34 4.35
N LEU A 120 2.53 -4.33 5.17
CA LEU A 120 1.98 -5.61 4.69
C LEU A 120 0.75 -5.41 3.79
N SER A 121 -0.05 -4.36 4.04
CA SER A 121 -1.21 -4.04 3.19
C SER A 121 -0.87 -3.66 1.75
N GLN A 122 0.38 -3.31 1.46
CA GLN A 122 0.87 -3.06 0.11
C GLN A 122 1.34 -4.34 -0.59
N LEU A 123 1.64 -5.39 0.18
CA LEU A 123 2.19 -6.64 -0.33
C LEU A 123 1.14 -7.73 -0.53
N VAL A 124 0.01 -7.65 0.19
CA VAL A 124 -0.99 -8.71 0.18
C VAL A 124 -2.38 -8.22 -0.23
N ALA A 125 -3.08 -9.05 -0.99
CA ALA A 125 -4.50 -8.86 -1.29
C ALA A 125 -5.37 -9.73 -0.40
N ILE A 126 -6.55 -9.21 -0.04
CA ILE A 126 -7.57 -9.98 0.68
C ILE A 126 -8.43 -10.72 -0.34
N LYS A 127 -8.50 -12.05 -0.23
CA LYS A 127 -9.30 -12.90 -1.14
C LYS A 127 -10.78 -12.44 -1.16
N LYS A 128 -11.42 -12.59 -2.33
CA LYS A 128 -12.85 -12.30 -2.51
C LYS A 128 -13.69 -13.10 -1.51
N GLY A 129 -14.81 -12.52 -1.07
CA GLY A 129 -15.70 -13.13 -0.07
C GLY A 129 -15.32 -12.88 1.39
N HIS A 130 -14.21 -12.19 1.66
CA HIS A 130 -13.82 -11.79 3.01
C HIS A 130 -14.00 -10.28 3.26
N SER A 131 -14.27 -9.91 4.52
CA SER A 131 -14.40 -8.50 4.91
C SER A 131 -13.06 -7.77 4.82
N PHE A 132 -12.89 -6.93 3.80
CA PHE A 132 -11.70 -6.10 3.61
C PHE A 132 -11.34 -5.32 4.87
N LYS A 133 -12.31 -4.58 5.43
CA LYS A 133 -12.11 -3.75 6.63
C LYS A 133 -11.58 -4.55 7.82
N MET A 134 -12.11 -5.75 8.06
CA MET A 134 -11.72 -6.57 9.21
C MET A 134 -10.32 -7.17 9.05
N TRP A 135 -9.93 -7.54 7.84
CA TRP A 135 -8.60 -8.08 7.56
C TRP A 135 -7.53 -6.99 7.40
N PHE A 136 -7.85 -5.90 6.71
CA PHE A 136 -6.96 -4.74 6.57
C PHE A 136 -6.49 -4.21 7.92
N SER A 137 -7.43 -4.01 8.84
CA SER A 137 -7.15 -3.55 10.20
C SER A 137 -6.37 -4.53 11.08
N ARG A 138 -6.12 -5.77 10.63
CA ARG A 138 -5.20 -6.71 11.30
C ARG A 138 -3.76 -6.51 10.84
N ILE A 139 -3.54 -5.98 9.64
CA ILE A 139 -2.22 -5.87 9.00
C ILE A 139 -1.77 -4.41 8.82
N SER A 140 -2.66 -3.43 8.99
CA SER A 140 -2.41 -2.00 8.73
C SER A 140 -1.40 -1.33 9.65
N GLN A 141 -0.88 -2.04 10.66
CA GLN A 141 0.15 -1.55 11.56
C GLN A 141 1.44 -2.37 11.45
N MET A 142 1.51 -3.24 10.43
CA MET A 142 2.63 -4.15 10.22
C MET A 142 3.37 -3.72 8.97
N SER A 143 4.69 -3.65 9.08
CA SER A 143 5.61 -3.44 7.97
C SER A 143 6.72 -4.48 8.03
N VAL A 144 7.32 -4.72 6.87
CA VAL A 144 8.60 -5.40 6.74
C VAL A 144 9.72 -4.38 6.56
N ASP A 145 10.92 -4.70 7.02
CA ASP A 145 12.06 -3.78 6.93
C ASP A 145 12.47 -3.52 5.49
N PHE A 146 12.55 -4.58 4.68
CA PHE A 146 12.84 -4.46 3.25
C PHE A 146 11.97 -5.37 2.38
N VAL A 147 11.76 -4.94 1.15
CA VAL A 147 11.20 -5.75 0.07
C VAL A 147 12.15 -5.70 -1.11
N ILE A 148 12.55 -6.87 -1.59
CA ILE A 148 13.31 -7.04 -2.82
C ILE A 148 12.31 -7.26 -3.95
N ALA A 149 12.43 -6.47 -5.01
CA ALA A 149 11.60 -6.59 -6.19
C ALA A 149 12.44 -6.71 -7.47
N ASP A 150 11.91 -7.44 -8.43
CA ASP A 150 12.51 -7.62 -9.77
C ASP A 150 12.36 -6.35 -10.64
N GLU A 151 12.87 -6.39 -11.86
CA GLU A 151 12.82 -5.30 -12.83
C GLU A 151 11.39 -4.85 -13.20
N PHE A 152 10.40 -5.71 -12.98
CA PHE A 152 8.98 -5.46 -13.22
C PHE A 152 8.22 -5.05 -11.95
N LEU A 153 8.94 -4.81 -10.84
CA LEU A 153 8.41 -4.48 -9.53
C LEU A 153 7.56 -5.59 -8.88
N ASN A 154 7.75 -6.85 -9.28
CA ASN A 154 7.17 -7.99 -8.57
C ASN A 154 7.97 -8.28 -7.30
N THR A 155 7.26 -8.62 -6.22
CA THR A 155 7.91 -8.99 -4.95
C THR A 155 8.64 -10.32 -5.07
N VAL A 156 9.97 -10.30 -4.90
CA VAL A 156 10.82 -11.50 -4.82
C VAL A 156 10.85 -12.02 -3.39
N ALA A 157 11.12 -11.13 -2.43
CA ALA A 157 11.15 -11.50 -1.01
C ALA A 157 10.92 -10.30 -0.09
N ALA A 158 10.40 -10.58 1.10
CA ALA A 158 10.46 -9.70 2.26
C ALA A 158 11.68 -10.04 3.12
N VAL A 159 12.35 -9.03 3.65
CA VAL A 159 13.53 -9.18 4.53
C VAL A 159 13.25 -8.47 5.86
N GLU A 160 13.60 -9.13 6.96
CA GLU A 160 13.50 -8.60 8.33
C GLU A 160 14.85 -8.71 9.04
N LEU A 161 15.11 -7.75 9.93
CA LEU A 161 16.30 -7.71 10.75
C LEU A 161 15.93 -7.79 12.25
N ASP A 162 16.25 -8.93 12.87
CA ASP A 162 15.86 -9.25 14.25
C ASP A 162 17.02 -8.98 15.26
N ASP A 163 16.73 -8.36 16.40
CA ASP A 163 17.66 -8.16 17.53
C ASP A 163 17.43 -9.21 18.65
N LYS A 164 18.48 -9.68 19.34
CA LYS A 164 18.37 -10.64 20.47
C LYS A 164 17.46 -10.17 21.61
N SER A 165 17.20 -8.87 21.75
CA SER A 165 16.29 -8.34 22.76
C SER A 165 14.82 -8.77 22.60
N HIS A 166 14.50 -9.61 21.61
CA HIS A 166 13.13 -10.01 21.24
C HIS A 166 12.60 -11.28 21.93
N TYR A 167 13.41 -12.06 22.64
CA TYR A 167 12.97 -13.38 23.11
C TYR A 167 12.14 -13.40 24.42
N SER A 168 12.05 -12.31 25.18
CA SER A 168 11.35 -12.31 26.47
C SER A 168 9.94 -11.71 26.44
N ASP A 169 9.51 -11.16 25.30
CA ASP A 169 8.22 -10.49 25.17
C ASP A 169 7.24 -11.37 24.37
N GLU A 170 6.24 -11.94 25.06
CA GLU A 170 5.21 -12.76 24.42
C GLU A 170 4.40 -11.99 23.37
N ASP A 171 4.19 -10.69 23.55
CA ASP A 171 3.36 -9.90 22.64
C ASP A 171 4.09 -9.64 21.33
N ARG A 172 5.42 -9.47 21.37
CA ARG A 172 6.26 -9.39 20.17
C ARG A 172 6.27 -10.70 19.40
N HIS A 173 6.44 -11.84 20.07
CA HIS A 173 6.34 -13.15 19.40
C HIS A 173 4.99 -13.36 18.71
N LYS A 174 3.88 -12.98 19.35
CA LYS A 174 2.55 -13.06 18.74
C LYS A 174 2.42 -12.14 17.52
N ALA A 175 3.06 -10.97 17.55
CA ALA A 175 3.09 -10.05 16.42
C ALA A 175 3.90 -10.62 15.25
N ASP A 176 5.09 -11.16 15.51
CA ASP A 176 5.96 -11.77 14.49
C ASP A 176 5.33 -13.01 13.89
N ALA A 177 4.80 -13.92 14.71
CA ALA A 177 4.09 -15.10 14.23
C ALA A 177 2.88 -14.73 13.34
N LYS A 178 2.19 -13.63 13.68
CA LYS A 178 1.09 -13.12 12.86
C LYS A 178 1.59 -12.52 11.54
N LYS A 179 2.71 -11.80 11.54
CA LYS A 179 3.35 -11.26 10.34
C LYS A 179 3.76 -12.41 9.40
N ASP A 180 4.46 -13.41 9.93
CA ASP A 180 4.90 -14.59 9.17
C ASP A 180 3.71 -15.34 8.57
N LYS A 181 2.64 -15.53 9.36
CA LYS A 181 1.39 -16.15 8.88
C LYS A 181 0.79 -15.39 7.69
N VAL A 182 0.82 -14.07 7.70
CA VAL A 182 0.28 -13.24 6.60
C VAL A 182 1.14 -13.39 5.34
N LEU A 183 2.46 -13.26 5.47
CA LEU A 183 3.40 -13.35 4.34
C LEU A 183 3.36 -14.76 3.72
N THR A 184 3.33 -15.79 4.57
CA THR A 184 3.22 -17.20 4.14
C THR A 184 1.90 -17.46 3.41
N ALA A 185 0.78 -16.95 3.92
CA ALA A 185 -0.53 -17.10 3.27
C ALA A 185 -0.62 -16.36 1.91
N ALA A 186 0.25 -15.37 1.68
CA ALA A 186 0.41 -14.67 0.42
C ALA A 186 1.51 -15.26 -0.48
N SER A 187 2.15 -16.36 -0.08
CA SER A 187 3.26 -16.98 -0.80
C SER A 187 4.46 -16.04 -1.02
N ILE A 188 4.68 -15.10 -0.09
CA ILE A 188 5.83 -14.21 -0.11
C ILE A 188 6.97 -14.88 0.65
N ARG A 189 8.11 -15.04 -0.01
CA ARG A 189 9.35 -15.53 0.61
C ARG A 189 9.80 -14.56 1.70
N VAL A 190 10.11 -15.07 2.89
CA VAL A 190 10.62 -14.27 4.02
C VAL A 190 12.07 -14.67 4.31
N VAL A 191 12.96 -13.68 4.38
CA VAL A 191 14.36 -13.84 4.78
C VAL A 191 14.57 -13.08 6.08
N ARG A 192 15.04 -13.77 7.13
CA ARG A 192 15.30 -13.17 8.43
C ARG A 192 16.79 -13.27 8.75
N TRP A 193 17.39 -12.13 9.10
CA TRP A 193 18.76 -12.10 9.61
C TRP A 193 18.79 -11.48 11.00
N ARG A 194 19.78 -11.88 11.79
CA ARG A 194 19.99 -11.31 13.11
C ARG A 194 20.95 -10.14 13.03
N CYS A 195 20.66 -9.06 13.75
CA CYS A 195 21.52 -7.89 13.89
C CYS A 195 22.96 -8.28 14.28
N GLU A 196 23.11 -9.25 15.20
CA GLU A 196 24.44 -9.65 15.70
C GLU A 196 25.25 -10.47 14.70
N ILE A 197 24.59 -11.02 13.67
CA ILE A 197 25.20 -11.83 12.62
C ILE A 197 24.74 -11.28 11.26
N MET A 198 25.10 -10.03 11.01
CA MET A 198 24.76 -9.33 9.77
C MET A 198 25.42 -10.03 8.57
N PRO A 199 24.65 -10.45 7.54
CA PRO A 199 25.20 -11.19 6.41
C PRO A 199 26.15 -10.34 5.57
N SER A 200 27.21 -10.95 5.04
CA SER A 200 28.09 -10.30 4.06
C SER A 200 27.39 -10.17 2.70
N VAL A 201 27.97 -9.36 1.79
CA VAL A 201 27.45 -9.17 0.43
C VAL A 201 27.37 -10.51 -0.32
N GLU A 202 28.36 -11.38 -0.13
CA GLU A 202 28.42 -12.71 -0.74
C GLU A 202 27.32 -13.64 -0.18
N GLN A 203 27.10 -13.60 1.13
CA GLN A 203 26.04 -14.39 1.78
C GLN A 203 24.65 -13.94 1.34
N ILE A 204 24.44 -12.64 1.16
CA ILE A 204 23.20 -12.11 0.57
C ILE A 204 23.03 -12.64 -0.86
N ALA A 205 24.07 -12.52 -1.69
CA ALA A 205 24.00 -12.98 -3.07
C ALA A 205 23.78 -14.51 -3.19
N LEU A 206 24.26 -15.30 -2.23
CA LEU A 206 23.95 -16.74 -2.13
C LEU A 206 22.54 -17.03 -1.63
N THR A 207 21.96 -16.13 -0.84
CA THR A 207 20.57 -16.23 -0.38
C THR A 207 19.60 -16.01 -1.54
N PHE A 208 19.99 -15.20 -2.52
CA PHE A 208 19.19 -14.85 -3.70
C PHE A 208 19.85 -15.32 -5.00
N PRO A 209 20.00 -16.65 -5.23
CA PRO A 209 20.62 -17.16 -6.44
C PRO A 209 19.83 -16.79 -7.71
N GLU A 210 18.51 -16.63 -7.60
CA GLU A 210 17.64 -16.17 -8.69
C GLU A 210 17.99 -14.76 -9.17
N CYS A 211 18.52 -13.92 -8.28
CA CYS A 211 18.88 -12.54 -8.58
C CYS A 211 20.22 -12.39 -9.32
N LYS A 212 21.02 -13.46 -9.42
CA LYS A 212 22.28 -13.47 -10.19
C LYS A 212 22.10 -13.73 -11.68
N ARG A 213 20.95 -14.27 -12.09
CA ARG A 213 20.74 -14.69 -13.47
C ARG A 213 20.28 -13.47 -14.27
N ALA A 214 21.05 -13.09 -15.29
CA ALA A 214 20.51 -12.26 -16.37
C ALA A 214 19.19 -12.89 -16.84
N PRO A 215 18.17 -12.08 -17.23
CA PRO A 215 16.84 -12.60 -17.53
C PRO A 215 16.99 -13.72 -18.56
N GLU A 216 16.74 -14.95 -18.13
CA GLU A 216 16.62 -16.08 -19.04
C GLU A 216 15.44 -15.71 -19.94
N PRO A 217 15.61 -15.69 -21.28
CA PRO A 217 14.53 -15.31 -22.18
C PRO A 217 13.39 -16.28 -21.92
N GLN A 218 12.34 -15.80 -21.26
CA GLN A 218 11.12 -16.57 -21.11
C GLN A 218 10.66 -16.93 -22.52
N PRO A 219 10.34 -18.20 -22.83
CA PRO A 219 9.72 -18.51 -24.10
C PRO A 219 8.47 -17.64 -24.18
N GLN A 220 8.45 -16.73 -25.16
CA GLN A 220 7.31 -15.89 -25.45
C GLN A 220 6.08 -16.79 -25.39
N ARG A 221 5.17 -16.55 -24.44
CA ARG A 221 3.81 -17.07 -24.55
C ARG A 221 3.33 -16.55 -25.90
N ALA A 222 3.29 -17.44 -26.88
CA ALA A 222 2.79 -17.13 -28.20
C ALA A 222 1.46 -16.42 -27.99
N VAL A 223 1.42 -15.13 -28.35
CA VAL A 223 0.15 -14.48 -28.63
C VAL A 223 -0.49 -15.40 -29.68
N PRO A 224 -1.69 -15.96 -29.44
CA PRO A 224 -2.36 -16.71 -30.49
C PRO A 224 -2.48 -15.74 -31.68
N GLN A 225 -1.77 -16.04 -32.77
CA GLN A 225 -2.05 -15.34 -34.01
C GLN A 225 -3.53 -15.58 -34.30
N PRO A 226 -4.34 -14.54 -34.54
CA PRO A 226 -5.69 -14.76 -35.05
C PRO A 226 -5.57 -15.61 -36.33
N PRO A 227 -6.48 -16.57 -36.56
CA PRO A 227 -6.43 -17.38 -37.78
C PRO A 227 -6.35 -16.44 -38.98
N ALA A 228 -5.37 -16.67 -39.86
CA ALA A 228 -5.33 -16.00 -41.14
C ALA A 228 -6.70 -16.17 -41.82
N GLU A 229 -7.37 -15.06 -42.13
CA GLU A 229 -8.56 -15.10 -42.97
C GLU A 229 -8.23 -15.89 -44.25
N PRO A 230 -9.09 -16.81 -44.69
CA PRO A 230 -8.84 -17.55 -45.92
C PRO A 230 -8.77 -16.56 -47.08
N ALA A 231 -7.62 -16.54 -47.75
CA ALA A 231 -7.37 -15.74 -48.93
C ALA A 231 -8.48 -15.99 -49.96
N PHE A 232 -9.21 -14.93 -50.29
CA PHE A 232 -10.20 -14.91 -51.36
C PHE A 232 -9.46 -15.19 -52.68
N GLN A 233 -9.62 -16.38 -53.24
CA GLN A 233 -9.09 -16.72 -54.56
C GLN A 233 -10.05 -16.12 -55.61
N PRO A 234 -9.61 -15.20 -56.48
CA PRO A 234 -10.43 -14.82 -57.61
C PRO A 234 -10.46 -15.98 -58.61
N SER A 235 -11.66 -16.54 -58.81
CA SER A 235 -11.91 -17.58 -59.81
C SER A 235 -11.46 -17.12 -61.19
N ALA A 236 -10.51 -17.86 -61.76
CA ALA A 236 -10.13 -17.78 -63.17
C ALA A 236 -11.31 -18.24 -64.03
N ASN A 237 -12.03 -17.29 -64.62
CA ASN A 237 -12.79 -17.44 -65.85
C ASN A 237 -13.25 -16.05 -66.33
N VAL A 238 -12.31 -15.30 -66.92
CA VAL A 238 -12.66 -14.28 -67.91
C VAL A 238 -11.64 -14.41 -69.04
N GLU A 239 -12.19 -14.62 -70.22
CA GLU A 239 -11.54 -14.92 -71.49
C GLU A 239 -10.50 -13.86 -71.87
N ARG A 240 -9.37 -14.36 -72.39
CA ARG A 240 -8.25 -13.59 -72.92
C ARG A 240 -8.68 -12.81 -74.16
N ILE A 241 -8.76 -11.49 -74.05
CA ILE A 241 -8.79 -10.57 -75.20
C ILE A 241 -7.46 -9.81 -75.18
N GLU A 242 -6.55 -10.16 -76.08
CA GLU A 242 -5.32 -9.41 -76.34
C GLU A 242 -5.61 -8.33 -77.39
N PRO A 243 -5.23 -7.08 -77.13
CA PRO A 243 -4.73 -6.25 -78.21
C PRO A 243 -3.38 -5.59 -77.84
N THR A 244 -2.36 -6.09 -78.52
CA THR A 244 -1.29 -5.37 -79.23
C THR A 244 -0.72 -4.08 -78.63
N PHE A 245 0.45 -4.27 -78.00
CA PHE A 245 1.67 -3.46 -78.03
C PHE A 245 1.69 -2.11 -78.77
N GLU A 246 1.96 -1.02 -78.02
CA GLU A 246 2.90 0.03 -78.44
C GLU A 246 3.76 0.48 -77.23
N ARG A 247 5.07 0.57 -77.42
CA ARG A 247 6.09 1.13 -76.49
C ARG A 247 6.66 2.41 -77.16
N PRO A 248 7.47 3.24 -76.46
CA PRO A 248 7.14 4.22 -75.43
C PRO A 248 7.51 5.65 -75.91
N VAL A 249 7.09 6.71 -75.19
CA VAL A 249 7.71 8.04 -75.38
C VAL A 249 8.48 8.42 -74.12
N GLN A 250 9.80 8.52 -74.25
CA GLN A 250 10.72 9.06 -73.26
C GLN A 250 10.44 10.55 -73.05
N VAL A 251 10.37 10.98 -71.79
CA VAL A 251 10.43 12.41 -71.45
C VAL A 251 11.70 12.65 -70.64
N GLU A 252 12.58 13.43 -71.24
CA GLU A 252 13.88 13.85 -70.74
C GLU A 252 13.74 14.97 -69.68
N PRO A 253 14.48 14.93 -68.54
CA PRO A 253 14.44 16.02 -67.57
C PRO A 253 15.36 17.19 -67.99
N ARG A 254 14.80 18.40 -68.02
CA ARG A 254 15.53 19.66 -68.27
C ARG A 254 16.52 19.99 -67.15
N SER A 255 17.72 20.42 -67.54
CA SER A 255 18.81 20.92 -66.71
C SER A 255 18.57 22.34 -66.15
N PRO A 256 19.30 22.75 -65.09
CA PRO A 256 19.03 23.94 -64.29
C PRO A 256 19.66 25.21 -64.89
N SER A 257 19.10 26.38 -64.59
CA SER A 257 19.74 27.67 -64.84
C SER A 257 19.79 28.50 -63.57
N GLN A 258 20.95 29.14 -63.43
CA GLN A 258 21.58 29.69 -62.23
C GLN A 258 21.19 31.17 -61.96
N PRO A 259 21.74 31.81 -60.90
CA PRO A 259 21.08 32.85 -60.12
C PRO A 259 21.37 34.28 -60.59
N GLY A 260 20.57 35.22 -60.08
CA GLY A 260 20.81 36.67 -60.06
C GLY A 260 20.23 37.25 -58.78
#